data_AF-A0A3D5JN26-F1
#
_entry.id   AF-A0A3D5JN26-F1
#
_cell.length_a   1.000
_cell.length_b   1.000
_cell.length_c   1.000
_cell.angle_alpha   90.00
_cell.angle_beta   90.00
_cell.angle_gamma   90.00
#
_symmetry.space_group_name_H-M   'P 1'
#
loop_
_entity.id
_entity.type
_entity.pdbx_description
1 polymer ?
#
loop_
_entity_poly.entity_id
_entity_poly.type
_entity_poly.pdbx_seq_one_letter_code
_entity_poly.pdbx_strand_id
1 'polypeptide(L)'
;MMIKIVLAVLFVACVLYIHYRGKVRARWSRQLLDHSSFMAPINVIMYAFSKVPTTPFLDPGKEFPQLEPLRQNWQMIRDEALALRDADKIAASSTFNDAGFNSFFRRGWKR
;
A
#
# COMPACT_ATOMS: atom_id res chain seq x y z
N MET A 1 28.40 -27.85 -13.31
CA MET A 1 27.25 -28.63 -12.78
C MET A 1 26.87 -28.19 -11.37
N MET A 2 27.82 -28.11 -10.45
CA MET A 2 27.61 -27.73 -9.04
C MET A 2 26.95 -26.35 -8.83
N ILE A 3 27.38 -25.31 -9.55
CA ILE A 3 26.81 -23.95 -9.45
C ILE A 3 25.31 -23.90 -9.80
N LYS A 4 24.87 -24.67 -10.81
CA LYS A 4 23.47 -24.71 -11.22
C LYS A 4 22.58 -25.32 -10.14
N ILE A 5 23.09 -26.35 -9.45
CA ILE A 5 22.41 -27.01 -8.33
C ILE A 5 22.29 -26.04 -7.15
N VAL A 6 23.37 -25.33 -6.82
CA VAL A 6 23.37 -24.32 -5.75
C VAL A 6 22.35 -23.22 -6.03
N LEU A 7 22.30 -22.68 -7.26
CA LEU A 7 21.33 -21.67 -7.66
C LEU A 7 19.89 -22.18 -7.57
N ALA A 8 19.63 -23.42 -8.01
CA ALA A 8 18.31 -24.03 -7.92
C ALA A 8 17.86 -24.21 -6.46
N VAL A 9 18.75 -24.69 -5.59
CA VAL A 9 18.47 -24.86 -4.15
C VAL A 9 18.20 -23.51 -3.48
N LEU A 10 19.00 -22.49 -3.78
CA LEU A 10 18.80 -21.13 -3.26
C LEU A 10 17.44 -20.57 -3.69
N PHE A 11 17.07 -20.74 -4.96
CA PHE A 11 15.78 -20.31 -5.48
C PHE A 11 14.61 -20.99 -4.75
N VAL A 12 14.67 -22.32 -4.59
CA VAL A 12 13.66 -23.08 -3.85
C VAL A 12 13.58 -22.61 -2.40
N ALA A 13 14.70 -22.35 -1.74
CA ALA A 13 14.73 -21.81 -0.39
C ALA A 13 14.07 -20.43 -0.29
N CYS A 14 14.28 -19.54 -1.26
CA CYS A 14 13.61 -18.24 -1.32
C CYS A 14 12.09 -18.38 -1.46
N VAL A 15 11.64 -19.27 -2.35
CA VAL A 15 10.19 -19.53 -2.56
C VAL A 15 9.56 -20.09 -1.28
N LEU A 16 10.21 -21.04 -0.63
CA LEU A 16 9.75 -21.60 0.65
C LEU A 16 9.69 -20.54 1.74
N TYR A 17 10.72 -19.69 1.87
CA TYR A 17 10.73 -18.60 2.85
C TYR A 17 9.53 -17.68 2.67
N ILE A 18 9.23 -17.23 1.45
CA ILE A 18 8.07 -16.37 1.17
C ILE A 18 6.76 -17.09 1.50
N HIS A 19 6.65 -18.38 1.16
CA HIS A 19 5.47 -19.17 1.45
C HIS A 19 5.19 -19.26 2.96
N TYR A 20 6.24 -19.48 3.77
CA TYR A 20 6.09 -19.56 5.24
C TYR A 20 6.00 -18.19 5.92
N ARG A 21 6.45 -17.10 5.27
CA ARG A 21 6.33 -15.72 5.77
C ARG A 21 4.87 -15.23 5.82
N GLY A 22 4.04 -15.67 4.89
CA GLY A 22 2.62 -15.32 4.84
C GLY A 22 1.77 -16.08 5.87
N LYS A 23 0.99 -15.34 6.70
CA LYS A 23 0.00 -15.95 7.62
C LYS A 23 -1.23 -16.48 6.89
N VAL A 24 -1.66 -15.82 5.82
CA VAL A 24 -2.75 -16.27 4.93
C VAL A 24 -2.11 -16.84 3.67
N ARG A 25 -2.29 -18.14 3.44
CA ARG A 25 -1.62 -18.86 2.36
C ARG A 25 -2.59 -19.12 1.21
N ALA A 26 -2.18 -18.75 0.00
CA ALA A 26 -2.87 -19.17 -1.21
C ALA A 26 -2.65 -20.68 -1.44
N ARG A 27 -3.58 -21.33 -2.14
CA ARG A 27 -3.38 -22.71 -2.60
C ARG A 27 -2.10 -22.79 -3.43
N TRP A 28 -1.30 -23.85 -3.23
CA TRP A 28 -0.03 -24.10 -3.93
C TRP A 28 -0.12 -23.93 -5.45
N SER A 29 -1.24 -24.32 -6.07
CA SER A 29 -1.48 -24.16 -7.50
C SER A 29 -1.55 -22.71 -7.97
N ARG A 30 -2.10 -21.80 -7.15
CA ARG A 30 -2.19 -20.37 -7.46
C ARG A 30 -0.86 -19.67 -7.17
N GLN A 31 -0.14 -20.13 -6.16
CA GLN A 31 1.14 -19.52 -5.75
C GLN A 31 2.29 -19.83 -6.70
N LEU A 32 2.36 -21.04 -7.27
CA LEU A 32 3.38 -21.40 -8.27
C LEU A 32 3.18 -20.67 -9.62
N LEU A 33 1.95 -20.27 -9.93
CA LEU A 33 1.61 -19.48 -11.12
C LEU A 33 1.63 -17.97 -10.87
N ASP A 34 1.79 -17.54 -9.62
CA ASP A 34 1.82 -16.12 -9.28
C ASP A 34 3.20 -15.52 -9.54
N HIS A 35 3.23 -14.33 -10.13
CA HIS A 35 4.47 -13.60 -10.46
C HIS A 35 5.39 -13.39 -9.23
N SER A 36 4.81 -13.39 -8.02
CA SER A 36 5.55 -13.25 -6.77
C SER A 36 6.55 -14.37 -6.50
N SER A 37 6.34 -15.58 -7.03
CA SER A 37 7.26 -16.71 -6.88
C SER A 37 8.51 -16.58 -7.76
N PHE A 38 8.38 -15.94 -8.93
CA PHE A 38 9.52 -15.65 -9.80
C PHE A 38 10.42 -14.55 -9.22
N MET A 39 9.80 -13.50 -8.67
CA MET A 39 10.49 -12.40 -8.00
C MET A 39 11.01 -12.76 -6.58
N ALA A 40 10.86 -14.02 -6.15
CA ALA A 40 11.18 -14.45 -4.79
C ALA A 40 12.60 -14.09 -4.33
N PRO A 41 13.68 -14.28 -5.11
CA PRO A 41 15.03 -13.92 -4.66
C PRO A 41 15.19 -12.43 -4.35
N ILE A 42 14.61 -11.58 -5.20
CA ILE A 42 14.64 -10.11 -5.02
C ILE A 42 13.81 -9.74 -3.78
N ASN A 43 12.60 -10.30 -3.67
CA ASN A 43 11.71 -10.06 -2.55
C ASN A 43 12.32 -10.50 -1.21
N VAL A 44 13.03 -11.63 -1.16
CA VAL A 44 13.73 -12.10 0.05
C VAL A 44 14.81 -11.12 0.48
N ILE A 45 15.61 -10.60 -0.44
CA ILE A 45 16.60 -9.56 -0.14
C ILE A 45 15.88 -8.31 0.40
N MET A 46 14.83 -7.86 -0.29
CA MET A 46 14.04 -6.71 0.19
C MET A 46 13.46 -6.95 1.59
N TYR A 47 12.95 -8.14 1.88
CA TYR A 47 12.44 -8.48 3.21
C TYR A 47 13.53 -8.57 4.27
N ALA A 48 14.72 -9.04 3.93
CA ALA A 48 15.86 -9.11 4.84
C ALA A 48 16.35 -7.71 5.25
N PHE A 49 16.27 -6.74 4.34
CA PHE A 49 16.68 -5.35 4.59
C PHE A 49 15.51 -4.41 4.94
N SER A 50 14.26 -4.88 4.91
CA SER A 50 13.10 -4.05 5.23
C SER A 50 12.87 -3.99 6.74
N LYS A 51 12.85 -2.77 7.27
CA LYS A 51 12.52 -2.46 8.66
C LYS A 51 11.01 -2.39 8.91
N VAL A 52 10.18 -2.54 7.88
CA VAL A 52 8.72 -2.39 7.96
C VAL A 52 8.11 -3.64 8.60
N PRO A 53 7.26 -3.50 9.62
CA PRO A 53 6.64 -4.64 10.27
C PRO A 53 5.69 -5.38 9.32
N THR A 54 5.52 -6.69 9.53
CA THR A 54 4.61 -7.53 8.75
C THR A 54 3.14 -7.40 9.21
N THR A 55 2.80 -6.29 9.87
CA THR A 55 1.45 -6.03 10.37
C THR A 55 0.58 -5.42 9.27
N PRO A 56 -0.70 -5.82 9.14
CA PRO A 56 -1.61 -5.23 8.15
C PRO A 56 -1.86 -3.75 8.38
N PHE A 57 -1.80 -3.31 9.63
CA PHE A 57 -1.95 -1.93 10.04
C PHE A 57 -0.66 -1.47 10.72
N LEU A 58 -0.14 -0.36 10.21
CA LEU A 58 1.01 0.34 10.77
C LEU A 58 0.49 1.35 11.80
N ASP A 59 1.21 1.53 12.90
CA ASP A 59 0.85 2.53 13.91
C ASP A 59 1.26 3.92 13.38
N PRO A 60 0.30 4.81 13.04
CA PRO A 60 0.62 6.09 12.43
C PRO A 60 1.51 6.95 13.32
N GLY A 61 1.37 6.84 14.65
CA GLY A 61 2.14 7.64 15.59
C GLY A 61 3.61 7.22 15.69
N LYS A 62 3.92 5.95 15.40
CA LYS A 62 5.30 5.43 15.46
C LYS A 62 5.99 5.47 14.10
N GLU A 63 5.26 5.17 13.03
CA GLU A 63 5.83 5.01 11.70
C GLU A 63 5.77 6.30 10.88
N PHE A 64 4.81 7.18 11.18
CA PHE A 64 4.59 8.42 10.44
C PHE A 64 4.36 9.60 11.40
N PRO A 65 5.36 9.99 12.20
CA PRO A 65 5.23 11.10 13.15
C PRO A 65 4.82 12.41 12.46
N GLN A 66 5.12 12.57 11.17
CA GLN A 66 4.68 13.71 10.35
C GLN A 66 3.15 13.82 10.18
N LEU A 67 2.37 12.77 10.45
CA LEU A 67 0.92 12.81 10.41
C LEU A 67 0.30 13.34 11.72
N GLU A 68 1.09 13.47 12.78
CA GLU A 68 0.61 13.90 14.09
C GLU A 68 -0.03 15.31 14.06
N PRO A 69 0.51 16.32 13.35
CA PRO A 69 -0.15 17.62 13.23
C PRO A 69 -1.54 17.53 12.57
N LEU A 70 -1.71 16.66 11.57
CA LEU A 70 -3.02 16.45 10.93
C LEU A 70 -4.00 15.78 11.89
N ARG A 71 -3.52 14.83 12.70
CA ARG A 71 -4.32 14.17 13.74
C ARG A 71 -4.73 15.12 14.84
N GLN A 72 -3.88 16.07 15.22
CA GLN A 72 -4.19 17.06 16.26
C GLN A 72 -5.20 18.10 15.76
N ASN A 73 -5.06 18.54 14.51
CA ASN A 73 -5.91 19.59 13.92
C ASN A 73 -7.12 19.05 13.15
N TRP A 74 -7.49 17.78 13.33
CA TRP A 74 -8.56 17.15 12.56
C TRP A 74 -9.92 17.83 12.73
N GLN A 75 -10.20 18.39 13.91
CA GLN A 75 -11.45 19.12 14.18
C GLN A 75 -11.50 20.44 13.41
N MET A 76 -10.40 21.19 13.41
CA MET A 76 -10.28 22.42 12.62
C MET A 76 -10.48 22.14 11.14
N ILE A 77 -9.79 21.12 10.60
CA ILE A 77 -9.93 20.71 9.19
C ILE A 77 -11.38 20.29 8.87
N ARG A 78 -12.02 19.54 9.78
CA ARG A 78 -13.42 19.14 9.62
C ARG A 78 -14.34 20.35 9.62
N ASP A 79 -14.16 21.28 10.55
CA ASP A 79 -15.03 22.44 10.71
C ASP A 79 -14.87 23.41 9.55
N GLU A 80 -13.65 23.57 9.01
CA GLU A 80 -13.40 24.27 7.74
C GLU A 80 -14.13 23.60 6.56
N ALA A 81 -14.06 22.27 6.46
CA ALA A 81 -14.75 21.52 5.40
C ALA A 81 -16.29 21.64 5.51
N LEU A 82 -16.84 21.61 6.73
CA LEU A 82 -18.27 21.81 6.97
C LEU A 82 -18.69 23.24 6.63
N ALA A 83 -17.92 24.25 7.03
CA ALA A 83 -18.19 25.65 6.69
C ALA A 83 -18.15 25.87 5.16
N LEU A 84 -17.20 25.24 4.45
CA LEU A 84 -17.12 25.29 2.99
C LEU A 84 -18.33 24.62 2.32
N ARG A 85 -18.80 23.49 2.88
CA ARG A 85 -20.01 22.80 2.42
C ARG A 85 -21.25 23.66 2.62
N ASP A 86 -21.43 24.20 3.82
CA ASP A 86 -22.61 24.98 4.18
C ASP A 86 -22.65 26.33 3.44
N ALA A 87 -21.48 26.87 3.08
CA ALA A 87 -21.33 28.02 2.20
C ALA A 87 -21.53 27.69 0.71
N ASP A 88 -21.87 26.45 0.35
CA ASP A 88 -22.00 25.96 -1.03
C ASP A 88 -20.74 26.18 -1.91
N LYS A 89 -19.59 26.40 -1.28
CA LYS A 89 -18.29 26.69 -1.94
C LYS A 89 -17.56 25.45 -2.41
N ILE A 90 -18.09 24.26 -2.15
CA ILE A 90 -17.61 23.01 -2.75
C ILE A 90 -18.14 22.96 -4.19
N ALA A 91 -17.54 23.77 -5.06
CA ALA A 91 -17.80 23.80 -6.49
C ALA A 91 -16.80 22.93 -7.23
N ALA A 92 -17.24 22.31 -8.33
CA ALA A 92 -16.31 21.70 -9.27
C ALA A 92 -15.36 22.78 -9.79
N SER A 93 -14.06 22.47 -9.85
CA SER A 93 -13.07 23.38 -10.43
C SER A 93 -13.52 23.79 -11.83
N SER A 94 -13.58 25.10 -12.09
CA SER A 94 -13.89 25.64 -13.43
C SER A 94 -12.81 25.29 -14.46
N THR A 95 -11.61 24.93 -13.99
CA THR A 95 -10.44 24.65 -14.80
C THR A 95 -10.02 23.20 -14.64
N PHE A 96 -9.73 22.51 -15.76
CA PHE A 96 -9.37 21.10 -15.81
C PHE A 96 -7.91 20.84 -15.36
N ASN A 97 -7.48 21.47 -14.28
CA ASN A 97 -6.09 21.40 -13.81
C ASN A 97 -5.84 20.26 -12.81
N ASP A 98 -6.90 19.57 -12.38
CA ASP A 98 -6.80 18.47 -11.43
C ASP A 98 -7.58 17.25 -11.95
N ALA A 99 -6.82 16.28 -12.46
CA ALA A 99 -7.38 15.04 -13.01
C ALA A 99 -8.08 14.19 -11.93
N GLY A 100 -7.64 14.29 -10.66
CA GLY A 100 -8.24 13.60 -9.54
C GLY A 100 -9.64 14.14 -9.23
N PHE A 101 -9.74 15.46 -9.00
CA PHE A 101 -11.01 16.12 -8.70
C PHE A 101 -12.04 16.00 -9.82
N ASN A 102 -11.64 16.14 -11.09
CA ASN A 102 -12.56 15.98 -12.22
C ASN A 102 -13.14 14.55 -12.32
N SER A 103 -12.38 13.54 -11.90
CA SER A 103 -12.86 12.16 -11.87
C SER A 103 -13.92 11.93 -10.78
N PHE A 104 -13.80 12.62 -9.64
CA PHE A 104 -14.75 12.57 -8.53
C PHE A 104 -16.10 13.19 -8.89
N PHE A 105 -16.11 14.37 -9.52
CA PHE A 105 -17.34 15.02 -9.99
C PHE A 105 -18.01 14.25 -11.15
N ARG A 106 -17.22 13.57 -12.01
CA ARG A 106 -17.76 12.73 -13.09
C ARG A 106 -18.44 11.45 -12.59
N ARG A 107 -17.96 10.82 -11.53
CA ARG A 107 -18.46 9.52 -11.04
C ARG A 107 -19.58 9.60 -9.99
N GLY A 108 -20.15 10.79 -9.77
CA GLY A 108 -21.36 10.93 -8.97
C GLY A 108 -21.14 11.37 -7.53
N TRP A 109 -20.00 11.97 -7.20
CA TRP A 109 -19.91 12.81 -5.99
C TRP A 109 -20.68 14.12 -6.27
N LYS A 110 -22.00 14.01 -6.31
CA LYS A 110 -22.95 15.13 -6.32
C LYS A 110 -23.65 15.13 -4.96
N ARG A 111 -24.07 16.33 -4.52
CA ARG A 111 -24.70 16.62 -3.22
C ARG A 111 -25.63 15.52 -2.72
#